data_AF-A0A7U7CTY0-F1
#
_entry.id   AF-A0A7U7CTY0-F1
#
_cell.length_a   1.000
_cell.length_b   1.000
_cell.length_c   1.000
_cell.angle_alpha   90.00
_cell.angle_beta   90.00
_cell.angle_gamma   90.00
#
_symmetry.space_group_name_H-M   'P 1'
#
loop_
_entity.id
_entity.type
_entity.pdbx_description
1 polymer ?
#
loop_
_entity_poly.entity_id
_entity_poly.type
_entity_poly.pdbx_seq_one_letter_code
_entity_poly.pdbx_strand_id
1 'polypeptide(L)'
;MKKTLTYTIIFLSFFDLVFSQDKKQNDTEQTKKWAFENITIGQSMATSEEQELPAQLSVTFPKGKKASYLINTGININFKIDRWPKLLGSFTGEYHRNTLTDKEQNNIQLGIKGHYNFASEPETKYILIFDPQFSRDFVEDKNSIQSNLLFTWVTNNKPLNFGAHNYLNKKETIATKISIIAGAQFQNVFHGDANQDLRGFKFRPIGTVNAGIYFLRNESDPTDPVVDITAAYTQRLIVINSTADSEKNTYQFTSSINYYIATNPVKLSIGGTFLDGSDPYTALKQQQYFLISFNVFLN
;
A
#
# COMPACT_ATOMS: atom_id res chain seq x y z
N MET A 1 18.35 22.16 -13.93
CA MET A 1 17.82 23.07 -12.89
C MET A 1 16.44 23.66 -13.21
N LYS A 2 16.12 24.09 -14.45
CA LYS A 2 14.80 24.68 -14.76
C LYS A 2 13.61 23.70 -14.61
N LYS A 3 13.78 22.41 -14.95
CA LYS A 3 12.70 21.40 -14.81
C LYS A 3 12.34 21.08 -13.36
N THR A 4 13.32 21.10 -12.44
CA THR A 4 13.11 20.80 -11.03
C THR A 4 12.25 21.86 -10.33
N LEU A 5 12.41 23.14 -10.71
CA LEU A 5 11.65 24.25 -10.15
C LEU A 5 10.15 24.20 -10.52
N THR A 6 9.83 23.73 -11.74
CA THR A 6 8.45 23.59 -12.21
C THR A 6 7.68 22.53 -11.42
N TYR A 7 8.31 21.39 -11.10
CA TYR A 7 7.67 20.36 -10.28
C TYR A 7 7.44 20.81 -8.83
N THR A 8 8.35 21.62 -8.25
CA THR A 8 8.17 22.18 -6.90
C THR A 8 7.00 23.17 -6.82
N ILE A 9 6.80 23.98 -7.85
CA ILE A 9 5.69 24.95 -7.90
C ILE A 9 4.34 24.24 -8.06
N ILE A 10 4.26 23.18 -8.88
CA ILE A 10 3.04 22.36 -9.00
C ILE A 10 2.71 21.68 -7.67
N PHE A 11 3.72 21.14 -6.97
CA PHE A 11 3.54 20.49 -5.66
C PHE A 11 3.07 21.47 -4.57
N LEU A 12 3.61 22.70 -4.54
CA LEU A 12 3.17 23.75 -3.60
C LEU A 12 1.77 24.28 -3.91
N SER A 13 1.41 24.44 -5.19
CA SER A 13 0.06 24.89 -5.57
C SER A 13 -1.04 23.85 -5.26
N PHE A 14 -0.68 22.57 -5.19
CA PHE A 14 -1.58 21.51 -4.74
C PHE A 14 -1.82 21.61 -3.21
N PHE A 15 -0.81 22.02 -2.44
CA PHE A 15 -0.93 22.23 -0.99
C PHE A 15 -1.88 23.38 -0.66
N ASP A 16 -1.80 24.51 -1.36
CA ASP A 16 -2.71 25.66 -1.14
C ASP A 16 -4.19 25.31 -1.43
N LEU A 17 -4.44 24.35 -2.32
CA LEU A 17 -5.80 23.87 -2.63
C LEU A 17 -6.35 22.92 -1.55
N VAL A 18 -5.48 22.16 -0.89
CA VAL A 18 -5.85 21.24 0.20
C VAL A 18 -6.13 21.99 1.51
N PHE A 19 -5.44 23.10 1.77
CA PHE A 19 -5.64 23.90 3.00
C PHE A 19 -6.74 24.98 2.90
N SER A 20 -7.44 25.09 1.76
CA SER A 20 -8.50 26.09 1.54
C SER A 20 -9.93 25.54 1.73
N GLN A 21 -10.10 24.35 2.33
CA GLN A 21 -11.43 23.76 2.60
C GLN A 21 -11.87 23.86 4.06
N ASP A 22 -11.63 25.01 4.70
CA ASP A 22 -12.27 25.32 5.97
C ASP A 22 -12.91 26.71 5.94
N LYS A 23 -14.16 26.75 5.46
CA LYS A 23 -15.16 27.75 5.86
C LYS A 23 -16.58 27.23 5.63
N LYS A 24 -17.26 26.96 6.75
CA LYS A 24 -18.69 26.64 6.87
C LYS A 24 -19.58 27.60 6.07
N GLN A 25 -20.60 27.08 5.39
CA GLN A 25 -21.97 27.59 5.60
C GLN A 25 -23.04 26.58 5.14
N ASN A 26 -24.08 26.48 5.96
CA ASN A 26 -25.34 25.80 5.71
C ASN A 26 -25.99 26.31 4.40
N ASP A 27 -26.46 25.42 3.54
CA ASP A 27 -27.87 25.43 3.16
C ASP A 27 -28.28 24.17 2.38
N THR A 28 -29.58 23.92 2.51
CA THR A 28 -30.34 22.74 2.14
C THR A 28 -30.51 22.63 0.63
N GLU A 29 -29.76 21.74 -0.04
CA GLU A 29 -30.14 21.26 -1.37
C GLU A 29 -29.60 19.83 -1.61
N GLN A 30 -30.51 18.90 -1.91
CA GLN A 30 -30.22 17.54 -2.38
C GLN A 30 -29.59 17.59 -3.78
N THR A 31 -28.37 18.09 -3.87
CA THR A 31 -27.52 17.80 -5.02
C THR A 31 -26.92 16.40 -4.81
N LYS A 32 -26.97 15.57 -5.86
CA LYS A 32 -26.28 14.27 -5.92
C LYS A 32 -24.79 14.48 -5.59
N LYS A 33 -24.43 14.40 -4.30
CA LYS A 33 -23.04 14.42 -3.86
C LYS A 33 -22.34 13.22 -4.48
N TRP A 34 -21.45 13.45 -5.44
CA TRP A 34 -20.39 12.49 -5.72
C TRP A 34 -19.61 12.30 -4.42
N ALA A 35 -19.65 11.08 -3.89
CA ALA A 35 -19.28 10.75 -2.52
C ALA A 35 -17.75 10.68 -2.35
N PHE A 36 -17.07 11.82 -2.44
CA PHE A 36 -15.70 11.95 -1.94
C PHE A 36 -15.77 12.09 -0.43
N GLU A 37 -15.23 11.11 0.29
CA GLU A 37 -15.42 11.01 1.75
C GLU A 37 -14.30 11.69 2.53
N ASN A 38 -13.05 11.52 2.09
CA ASN A 38 -11.88 12.12 2.73
C ASN A 38 -10.62 12.02 1.83
N ILE A 39 -9.58 12.76 2.22
CA ILE A 39 -8.25 12.71 1.64
C ILE A 39 -7.30 12.07 2.66
N THR A 40 -6.51 11.07 2.28
CA THR A 40 -5.48 10.45 3.16
C THR A 40 -4.07 10.56 2.56
N ILE A 41 -3.04 10.58 3.41
CA ILE A 41 -1.62 10.67 3.03
C ILE A 41 -0.85 9.49 3.65
N GLY A 42 -0.11 8.69 2.86
CA GLY A 42 0.56 7.44 3.30
C GLY A 42 1.78 7.04 2.44
N GLN A 43 2.48 5.93 2.75
CA GLN A 43 3.69 5.46 2.03
C GLN A 43 3.40 4.56 0.83
N SER A 44 2.29 3.84 0.87
CA SER A 44 1.64 3.21 -0.26
C SER A 44 0.26 2.76 0.23
N MET A 45 -0.68 2.73 -0.68
CA MET A 45 -2.08 2.52 -0.36
C MET A 45 -2.39 1.09 0.08
N ALA A 46 -2.40 0.86 1.39
CA ALA A 46 -2.93 -0.39 1.90
C ALA A 46 -4.41 -0.57 1.54
N THR A 47 -4.77 -1.78 1.14
CA THR A 47 -6.17 -2.21 1.08
C THR A 47 -6.71 -2.33 2.51
N SER A 48 -8.01 -2.52 2.72
CA SER A 48 -8.55 -2.81 4.07
C SER A 48 -7.95 -4.09 4.71
N GLU A 49 -7.19 -4.87 3.94
CA GLU A 49 -6.52 -6.09 4.37
C GLU A 49 -5.01 -5.95 4.53
N GLU A 50 -4.43 -4.89 3.96
CA GLU A 50 -3.04 -4.50 4.19
C GLU A 50 -3.03 -3.40 5.26
N GLN A 51 -1.93 -3.23 5.97
CA GLN A 51 -1.81 -2.18 6.98
C GLN A 51 -1.31 -0.89 6.31
N GLU A 52 -2.03 0.23 6.43
CA GLU A 52 -1.53 1.52 5.93
C GLU A 52 -0.21 1.85 6.61
N LEU A 53 0.83 2.03 5.79
CA LEU A 53 2.12 2.55 6.24
C LEU A 53 2.11 4.08 6.11
N PRO A 54 2.69 4.81 7.08
CA PRO A 54 2.69 6.27 7.07
C PRO A 54 3.60 6.77 5.95
N ALA A 55 3.36 7.96 5.42
CA ALA A 55 4.30 8.56 4.48
C ALA A 55 5.70 8.62 5.09
N GLN A 56 6.71 8.18 4.33
CA GLN A 56 8.08 8.05 4.80
C GLN A 56 8.98 9.05 4.08
N LEU A 57 9.56 9.97 4.85
CA LEU A 57 10.64 10.84 4.39
C LEU A 57 11.88 10.55 5.25
N SER A 58 12.95 10.04 4.64
CA SER A 58 14.24 9.86 5.28
C SER A 58 15.33 10.46 4.42
N VAL A 59 16.24 11.20 5.07
CA VAL A 59 17.41 11.77 4.42
C VAL A 59 18.62 11.42 5.26
N THR A 60 19.61 10.78 4.65
CA THR A 60 20.85 10.36 5.31
C THR A 60 22.03 11.13 4.72
N PHE A 61 22.82 11.79 5.57
CA PHE A 61 24.03 12.53 5.20
C PHE A 61 25.28 11.85 5.80
N PRO A 62 25.78 10.77 5.19
CA PRO A 62 26.95 10.07 5.70
C PRO A 62 28.23 10.91 5.53
N LYS A 63 29.09 10.94 6.56
CA LYS A 63 30.41 11.61 6.47
C LYS A 63 31.25 10.99 5.35
N GLY A 64 31.68 11.82 4.40
CA GLY A 64 32.56 11.39 3.30
C GLY A 64 31.90 10.56 2.20
N LYS A 65 30.56 10.43 2.19
CA LYS A 65 29.80 9.77 1.11
C LYS A 65 28.71 10.70 0.60
N LYS A 66 28.11 10.36 -0.55
CA LYS A 66 26.98 11.11 -1.11
C LYS A 66 25.77 10.99 -0.18
N ALA A 67 24.99 12.06 -0.07
CA ALA A 67 23.71 12.03 0.61
C ALA A 67 22.76 11.04 -0.07
N SER A 68 21.95 10.35 0.72
CA SER A 68 20.94 9.42 0.24
C SER A 68 19.57 9.79 0.79
N TYR A 69 18.52 9.54 0.03
CA TYR A 69 17.16 9.92 0.38
C TYR A 69 16.18 8.78 0.09
N LEU A 70 15.14 8.71 0.90
CA LEU A 70 13.98 7.87 0.73
C LEU A 70 12.75 8.76 0.88
N ILE A 71 11.97 8.85 -0.18
CA ILE A 71 10.68 9.53 -0.21
C ILE A 71 9.69 8.49 -0.69
N ASN A 72 8.77 8.10 0.18
CA ASN A 72 7.60 7.31 -0.20
C ASN A 72 6.36 8.04 0.30
N THR A 73 5.65 8.66 -0.62
CA THR A 73 4.45 9.45 -0.29
C THR A 73 3.36 9.18 -1.31
N GLY A 74 2.13 9.07 -0.83
CA GLY A 74 0.94 8.83 -1.63
C GLY A 74 -0.20 9.69 -1.11
N ILE A 75 -1.02 10.19 -2.03
CA ILE A 75 -2.25 10.95 -1.76
C ILE A 75 -3.43 10.19 -2.33
N ASN A 76 -4.51 10.18 -1.54
CA ASN A 76 -5.63 9.29 -1.72
C ASN A 76 -6.93 10.07 -1.62
N ILE A 77 -7.79 9.96 -2.62
CA ILE A 77 -9.12 10.56 -2.59
C ILE A 77 -10.13 9.42 -2.55
N ASN A 78 -10.66 9.14 -1.36
CA ASN A 78 -11.53 8.00 -1.12
C ASN A 78 -12.96 8.27 -1.60
N PHE A 79 -13.57 7.25 -2.20
CA PHE A 79 -14.95 7.28 -2.66
C PHE A 79 -15.69 5.99 -2.30
N LYS A 80 -17.00 6.14 -2.14
CA LYS A 80 -17.90 5.04 -1.81
C LYS A 80 -19.10 5.04 -2.75
N ILE A 81 -19.37 3.89 -3.35
CA ILE A 81 -20.56 3.66 -4.17
C ILE A 81 -21.44 2.65 -3.44
N ASP A 82 -22.48 3.17 -2.78
CA ASP A 82 -23.46 2.39 -2.00
C ASP A 82 -24.55 1.72 -2.87
N ARG A 83 -24.26 1.44 -4.14
CA ARG A 83 -25.17 0.68 -5.01
C ARG A 83 -24.83 -0.79 -4.97
N TRP A 84 -25.82 -1.66 -5.22
CA TRP A 84 -25.52 -3.08 -5.40
C TRP A 84 -24.77 -3.22 -6.72
N PRO A 85 -23.52 -3.70 -6.71
CA PRO A 85 -22.79 -4.25 -5.56
C PRO A 85 -21.77 -3.24 -4.96
N LYS A 86 -21.59 -3.24 -3.63
CA LYS A 86 -20.88 -2.17 -2.88
C LYS A 86 -19.42 -2.07 -3.31
N LEU A 87 -19.00 -0.89 -3.77
CA LEU A 87 -17.63 -0.58 -4.14
C LEU A 87 -17.07 0.48 -3.21
N LEU A 88 -15.96 0.14 -2.54
CA LEU A 88 -15.10 1.10 -1.87
C LEU A 88 -13.84 1.24 -2.69
N GLY A 89 -13.45 2.47 -2.98
CA GLY A 89 -12.26 2.73 -3.79
C GLY A 89 -11.68 4.10 -3.54
N SER A 90 -10.62 4.39 -4.26
CA SER A 90 -9.91 5.66 -4.13
C SER A 90 -9.12 5.97 -5.38
N PHE A 91 -9.05 7.24 -5.72
CA PHE A 91 -8.04 7.75 -6.65
C PHE A 91 -6.71 7.89 -5.91
N THR A 92 -5.62 7.45 -6.55
CA THR A 92 -4.32 7.29 -5.92
C THR A 92 -3.26 8.05 -6.71
N GLY A 93 -2.37 8.72 -6.00
CA GLY A 93 -1.19 9.34 -6.59
C GLY A 93 0.02 9.13 -5.69
N GLU A 94 1.01 8.38 -6.16
CA GLU A 94 2.19 8.00 -5.38
C GLU A 94 3.49 8.54 -6.01
N TYR A 95 4.43 8.92 -5.16
CA TYR A 95 5.79 9.30 -5.52
C TYR A 95 6.79 8.51 -4.68
N HIS A 96 7.65 7.78 -5.38
CA HIS A 96 8.69 6.96 -4.78
C HIS A 96 10.06 7.44 -5.26
N ARG A 97 10.94 7.71 -4.32
CA ARG A 97 12.32 8.08 -4.58
C ARG A 97 13.24 7.43 -3.57
N ASN A 98 14.10 6.52 -3.99
CA ASN A 98 15.01 5.79 -3.11
C ASN A 98 16.42 5.76 -3.68
N THR A 99 17.40 6.27 -2.93
CA THR A 99 18.83 6.10 -3.22
C THR A 99 19.59 5.48 -2.05
N LEU A 100 18.88 4.88 -1.10
CA LEU A 100 19.47 4.08 -0.02
C LEU A 100 19.82 2.67 -0.49
N THR A 101 19.19 2.20 -1.57
CA THR A 101 19.37 0.86 -2.14
C THR A 101 20.35 0.85 -3.31
N ASP A 102 20.88 -0.33 -3.64
CA ASP A 102 21.84 -0.52 -4.73
C ASP A 102 21.30 -0.04 -6.08
N LYS A 103 20.00 -0.24 -6.31
CA LYS A 103 19.30 0.29 -7.48
C LYS A 103 18.46 1.46 -7.06
N GLU A 104 18.72 2.62 -7.67
CA GLU A 104 17.93 3.81 -7.45
C GLU A 104 16.49 3.61 -7.96
N GLN A 105 15.57 4.27 -7.27
CA GLN A 105 14.15 4.32 -7.58
C GLN A 105 13.75 5.79 -7.70
N ASN A 106 13.01 6.13 -8.75
CA ASN A 106 12.39 7.44 -8.90
C ASN A 106 11.20 7.28 -9.85
N ASN A 107 9.99 7.23 -9.29
CA ASN A 107 8.79 7.05 -10.10
C ASN A 107 7.58 7.77 -9.52
N ILE A 108 6.63 8.08 -10.42
CA ILE A 108 5.31 8.60 -10.09
C ILE A 108 4.27 7.59 -10.57
N GLN A 109 3.23 7.40 -9.77
CA GLN A 109 2.12 6.50 -10.08
C GLN A 109 0.80 7.22 -9.88
N LEU A 110 -0.14 6.94 -10.78
CA LEU A 110 -1.49 7.49 -10.72
C LEU A 110 -2.46 6.36 -11.03
N GLY A 111 -3.41 6.10 -10.15
CA GLY A 111 -4.28 4.96 -10.29
C GLY A 111 -5.61 5.09 -9.60
N ILE A 112 -6.35 4.00 -9.68
CA ILE A 112 -7.55 3.77 -8.90
C ILE A 112 -7.31 2.45 -8.18
N LYS A 113 -7.61 2.38 -6.89
CA LYS A 113 -7.81 1.10 -6.22
C LYS A 113 -9.25 0.94 -5.80
N GLY A 114 -9.66 -0.30 -5.67
CA GLY A 114 -10.96 -0.63 -5.11
C GLY A 114 -11.01 -2.05 -4.62
N HIS A 115 -12.00 -2.32 -3.78
CA HIS A 115 -12.37 -3.68 -3.48
C HIS A 115 -13.86 -3.90 -3.66
N TYR A 116 -14.16 -5.10 -4.10
CA TYR A 116 -15.46 -5.52 -4.54
C TYR A 116 -15.90 -6.74 -3.72
N ASN A 117 -17.01 -6.60 -2.99
CA ASN A 117 -17.58 -7.69 -2.19
C ASN A 117 -18.65 -8.38 -3.03
N PHE A 118 -18.35 -9.57 -3.56
CA PHE A 118 -19.18 -10.18 -4.60
C PHE A 118 -20.01 -11.38 -4.16
N ALA A 119 -19.71 -11.91 -2.98
CA ALA A 119 -20.57 -12.85 -2.28
C ALA A 119 -20.41 -12.59 -0.78
N SER A 120 -21.55 -12.43 -0.11
CA SER A 120 -21.63 -12.27 1.35
C SER A 120 -22.69 -13.25 1.82
N GLU A 121 -22.25 -14.49 2.03
CA GLU A 121 -23.04 -15.42 2.83
C GLU A 121 -22.92 -15.00 4.30
N PRO A 122 -23.85 -15.40 5.19
CA PRO A 122 -23.82 -15.01 6.60
C PRO A 122 -22.49 -15.29 7.30
N GLU A 123 -21.76 -16.30 6.84
CA GLU A 123 -20.53 -16.79 7.46
C GLU A 123 -19.26 -16.53 6.63
N THR A 124 -19.38 -16.25 5.33
CA THR A 124 -18.22 -16.08 4.44
C THR A 124 -18.42 -14.92 3.48
N LYS A 125 -17.43 -14.02 3.45
CA LYS A 125 -17.37 -12.87 2.57
C LYS A 125 -16.20 -13.01 1.61
N TYR A 126 -16.48 -12.88 0.32
CA TYR A 126 -15.48 -12.92 -0.73
C TYR A 126 -15.18 -11.52 -1.24
N ILE A 127 -13.88 -11.20 -1.36
CA ILE A 127 -13.41 -9.86 -1.67
C ILE A 127 -12.45 -9.96 -2.85
N LEU A 128 -12.74 -9.18 -3.89
CA LEU A 128 -11.86 -8.94 -5.02
C LEU A 128 -11.24 -7.56 -4.86
N ILE A 129 -9.92 -7.46 -4.91
CA ILE A 129 -9.16 -6.23 -4.83
C ILE A 129 -8.56 -5.97 -6.21
N PHE A 130 -8.64 -4.72 -6.66
CA PHE A 130 -8.05 -4.30 -7.93
C PHE A 130 -7.43 -2.91 -7.79
N ASP A 131 -6.37 -2.65 -8.54
CA ASP A 131 -5.63 -1.39 -8.47
C ASP A 131 -4.94 -1.01 -9.80
N PRO A 132 -5.68 -0.76 -10.90
CA PRO A 132 -5.08 -0.30 -12.15
C PRO A 132 -4.40 1.06 -11.98
N GLN A 133 -3.15 1.16 -12.42
CA GLN A 133 -2.32 2.35 -12.31
C GLN A 133 -1.49 2.59 -13.56
N PHE A 134 -1.28 3.85 -13.87
CA PHE A 134 -0.19 4.31 -14.72
C PHE A 134 1.05 4.58 -13.85
N SER A 135 2.22 4.17 -14.33
CA SER A 135 3.50 4.41 -13.67
C SER A 135 4.52 4.99 -14.65
N ARG A 136 5.23 6.03 -14.20
CA ARG A 136 6.39 6.63 -14.88
C ARG A 136 7.63 6.37 -14.06
N ASP A 137 8.56 5.57 -14.57
CA ASP A 137 9.89 5.40 -14.01
C ASP A 137 10.86 6.39 -14.68
N PHE A 138 11.40 7.32 -13.89
CA PHE A 138 12.36 8.32 -14.35
C PHE A 138 13.81 7.81 -14.41
N VAL A 139 14.11 6.67 -13.78
CA VAL A 139 15.45 6.05 -13.81
C VAL A 139 15.65 5.29 -15.11
N GLU A 140 14.65 4.52 -15.56
CA GLU A 140 14.71 3.74 -16.81
C GLU A 140 13.95 4.37 -17.98
N ASP A 141 13.41 5.57 -17.76
CA ASP A 141 12.59 6.29 -18.73
C ASP A 141 11.35 5.49 -19.19
N LYS A 142 10.80 4.64 -18.33
CA LYS A 142 9.69 3.72 -18.66
C LYS A 142 8.33 4.32 -18.37
N ASN A 143 7.35 3.99 -19.21
CA ASN A 143 5.93 4.14 -18.89
C ASN A 143 5.26 2.78 -18.91
N SER A 144 4.47 2.50 -17.89
CA SER A 144 3.66 1.30 -17.85
C SER A 144 2.26 1.54 -17.33
N ILE A 145 1.36 0.66 -17.76
CA ILE A 145 0.11 0.40 -17.03
C ILE A 145 0.32 -0.91 -16.27
N GLN A 146 -0.05 -0.90 -14.99
CA GLN A 146 0.05 -2.05 -14.11
C GLN A 146 -1.25 -2.22 -13.35
N SER A 147 -1.56 -3.44 -12.94
CA SER A 147 -2.72 -3.73 -12.10
C SER A 147 -2.47 -5.03 -11.37
N ASN A 148 -2.83 -5.07 -10.10
CA ASN A 148 -3.10 -6.28 -9.37
C ASN A 148 -4.59 -6.60 -9.48
N LEU A 149 -4.90 -7.89 -9.47
CA LEU A 149 -6.22 -8.45 -9.31
C LEU A 149 -6.08 -9.54 -8.25
N LEU A 150 -6.46 -9.22 -7.01
CA LEU A 150 -6.24 -10.06 -5.85
C LEU A 150 -7.57 -10.53 -5.28
N PHE A 151 -7.57 -11.72 -4.73
CA PHE A 151 -8.72 -12.36 -4.12
C PHE A 151 -8.37 -12.80 -2.71
N THR A 152 -9.36 -12.70 -1.84
CA THR A 152 -9.27 -12.98 -0.42
C THR A 152 -10.68 -13.25 0.11
N TRP A 153 -10.76 -13.86 1.28
CA TRP A 153 -12.03 -14.14 1.91
C TRP A 153 -11.94 -13.98 3.42
N VAL A 154 -13.07 -13.60 4.00
CA VAL A 154 -13.26 -13.47 5.44
C VAL A 154 -14.27 -14.51 5.88
N THR A 155 -13.92 -15.36 6.84
CA THR A 155 -14.87 -16.26 7.50
C THR A 155 -15.18 -15.77 8.91
N ASN A 156 -16.45 -15.85 9.29
CA ASN A 156 -16.94 -15.59 10.63
C ASN A 156 -17.65 -16.84 11.17
N ASN A 157 -17.71 -16.98 12.49
CA ASN A 157 -18.38 -18.10 13.18
C ASN A 157 -17.84 -19.49 12.82
N LYS A 158 -16.57 -19.60 12.41
CA LYS A 158 -15.88 -20.87 12.21
C LYS A 158 -14.90 -21.14 13.38
N PRO A 159 -14.48 -22.40 13.61
CA PRO A 159 -13.43 -22.71 14.59
C PRO A 159 -12.13 -21.93 14.34
N LEU A 160 -11.86 -21.60 13.08
CA LEU A 160 -10.83 -20.68 12.65
C LEU A 160 -11.43 -19.69 11.63
N ASN A 161 -11.44 -18.42 12.01
CA ASN A 161 -11.85 -17.30 11.18
C ASN A 161 -10.65 -16.82 10.34
N PHE A 162 -10.70 -17.01 9.02
CA PHE A 162 -9.75 -16.44 8.07
C PHE A 162 -10.13 -15.00 7.78
N GLY A 163 -9.16 -14.10 7.62
CA GLY A 163 -9.41 -12.68 7.36
C GLY A 163 -10.07 -11.91 8.52
N ALA A 164 -10.39 -12.57 9.63
CA ALA A 164 -11.02 -12.02 10.82
C ALA A 164 -10.26 -12.44 12.10
N HIS A 165 -10.61 -11.82 13.23
CA HIS A 165 -9.97 -12.06 14.52
C HIS A 165 -10.51 -13.35 15.16
N ASN A 166 -9.60 -14.10 15.79
CA ASN A 166 -9.87 -15.28 16.60
C ASN A 166 -9.42 -14.99 18.03
N TYR A 167 -10.34 -15.00 18.98
CA TYR A 167 -9.99 -14.74 20.37
C TYR A 167 -9.45 -15.99 21.05
N LEU A 168 -8.26 -15.88 21.65
CA LEU A 168 -7.55 -17.02 22.26
C LEU A 168 -7.94 -17.27 23.72
N ASN A 169 -8.64 -16.33 24.36
CA ASN A 169 -9.02 -16.41 25.76
C ASN A 169 -10.46 -15.96 25.99
N LYS A 170 -11.06 -16.42 27.10
CA LYS A 170 -12.46 -16.11 27.47
C LYS A 170 -12.73 -14.62 27.69
N LYS A 171 -11.69 -13.86 28.05
CA LYS A 171 -11.77 -12.40 28.23
C LYS A 171 -11.59 -11.63 26.92
N GLU A 172 -11.30 -12.33 25.82
CA GLU A 172 -11.12 -11.74 24.49
C GLU A 172 -10.11 -10.59 24.49
N THR A 173 -9.05 -10.70 25.30
CA THR A 173 -7.95 -9.72 25.38
C THR A 173 -6.75 -10.10 24.53
N ILE A 174 -6.74 -11.32 23.96
CA ILE A 174 -5.74 -11.77 23.01
C ILE A 174 -6.45 -12.28 21.77
N ALA A 175 -6.14 -11.69 20.62
CA ALA A 175 -6.69 -12.09 19.34
C ALA A 175 -5.58 -12.49 18.37
N THR A 176 -5.90 -13.39 17.43
CA THR A 176 -5.06 -13.71 16.28
C THR A 176 -5.81 -13.49 14.98
N LYS A 177 -5.09 -13.14 13.93
CA LYS A 177 -5.65 -12.99 12.58
C LYS A 177 -4.73 -13.65 11.59
N ILE A 178 -5.28 -14.50 10.72
CA ILE A 178 -4.58 -15.07 9.58
C ILE A 178 -5.39 -14.71 8.33
N SER A 179 -4.74 -14.14 7.32
CA SER A 179 -5.37 -13.88 6.02
C SER A 179 -4.50 -14.41 4.89
N ILE A 180 -5.17 -14.83 3.82
CA ILE A 180 -4.53 -15.31 2.60
C ILE A 180 -5.09 -14.47 1.47
N ILE A 181 -4.19 -13.88 0.70
CA ILE A 181 -4.51 -13.10 -0.49
C ILE A 181 -3.81 -13.79 -1.65
N ALA A 182 -4.52 -14.04 -2.74
CA ALA A 182 -3.94 -14.66 -3.93
C ALA A 182 -4.52 -14.02 -5.20
N GLY A 183 -3.72 -13.96 -6.26
CA GLY A 183 -4.18 -13.34 -7.49
C GLY A 183 -3.10 -13.23 -8.53
N ALA A 184 -3.18 -12.17 -9.32
CA ALA A 184 -2.21 -11.89 -10.35
C ALA A 184 -1.90 -10.40 -10.46
N GLN A 185 -0.68 -10.11 -10.88
CA GLN A 185 -0.21 -8.80 -11.28
C GLN A 185 0.07 -8.81 -12.79
N PHE A 186 -0.39 -7.75 -13.45
CA PHE A 186 -0.22 -7.47 -14.85
C PHE A 186 0.58 -6.19 -15.01
N GLN A 187 1.48 -6.15 -15.98
CA GLN A 187 2.19 -4.93 -16.34
C GLN A 187 2.43 -4.89 -17.84
N ASN A 188 2.07 -3.79 -18.47
CA ASN A 188 2.40 -3.50 -19.86
C ASN A 188 3.30 -2.26 -19.90
N VAL A 189 4.54 -2.44 -20.33
CA VAL A 189 5.49 -1.35 -20.59
C VAL A 189 5.35 -0.96 -22.05
N PHE A 190 4.75 0.18 -22.33
CA PHE A 190 4.51 0.67 -23.70
C PHE A 190 5.52 1.74 -24.13
N HIS A 191 6.34 2.23 -23.20
CA HIS A 191 7.45 3.13 -23.48
C HIS A 191 8.62 2.81 -22.56
N GLY A 192 9.83 2.92 -23.08
CA GLY A 192 11.08 2.72 -22.35
C GLY A 192 12.25 3.13 -23.21
N ASP A 193 13.44 3.24 -22.61
CA ASP A 193 14.67 3.62 -23.32
C ASP A 193 14.83 2.81 -24.61
N ALA A 194 14.97 3.53 -25.73
CA ALA A 194 15.08 2.97 -27.07
C ALA A 194 16.28 2.02 -27.21
N ASN A 195 17.29 2.15 -26.35
CA ASN A 195 18.50 1.33 -26.39
C ASN A 195 18.39 0.00 -25.63
N GLN A 196 17.34 -0.22 -24.84
CA GLN A 196 17.25 -1.36 -23.93
C GLN A 196 16.04 -2.29 -24.17
N ASP A 197 15.29 -2.11 -25.26
CA ASP A 197 14.09 -2.88 -25.63
C ASP A 197 13.20 -3.27 -24.43
N LEU A 198 12.86 -2.25 -23.63
CA LEU A 198 12.18 -2.42 -22.36
C LEU A 198 10.66 -2.59 -22.49
N ARG A 199 10.13 -2.55 -23.72
CA ARG A 199 8.69 -2.64 -23.97
C ARG A 199 8.24 -4.09 -23.87
N GLY A 200 6.98 -4.29 -23.47
CA GLY A 200 6.40 -5.62 -23.42
C GLY A 200 5.42 -5.81 -22.29
N PHE A 201 5.11 -7.06 -22.03
CA PHE A 201 4.10 -7.48 -21.08
C PHE A 201 4.69 -8.43 -20.05
N LYS A 202 4.23 -8.29 -18.82
CA LYS A 202 4.57 -9.15 -17.71
C LYS A 202 3.32 -9.63 -16.99
N PHE A 203 3.32 -10.90 -16.63
CA PHE A 203 2.28 -11.54 -15.85
C PHE A 203 2.88 -12.31 -14.70
N ARG A 204 2.36 -12.05 -13.51
CA ARG A 204 2.88 -12.62 -12.27
C ARG A 204 1.74 -13.11 -11.37
N PRO A 205 1.59 -14.43 -11.14
CA PRO A 205 0.83 -14.90 -10.01
C PRO A 205 1.44 -14.37 -8.71
N ILE A 206 0.58 -13.95 -7.79
CA ILE A 206 0.97 -13.40 -6.49
C ILE A 206 0.19 -14.11 -5.39
N GLY A 207 0.88 -14.40 -4.29
CA GLY A 207 0.28 -14.93 -3.07
C GLY A 207 0.88 -14.26 -1.85
N THR A 208 0.03 -13.89 -0.91
CA THR A 208 0.41 -13.27 0.36
C THR A 208 -0.27 -13.99 1.50
N VAL A 209 0.50 -14.33 2.54
CA VAL A 209 -0.01 -14.82 3.81
C VAL A 209 0.33 -13.81 4.88
N ASN A 210 -0.70 -13.34 5.59
CA ASN A 210 -0.53 -12.45 6.73
C ASN A 210 -0.93 -13.20 8.01
N ALA A 211 -0.17 -12.98 9.06
CA ALA A 211 -0.45 -13.48 10.40
C ALA A 211 -0.22 -12.37 11.41
N GLY A 212 -1.03 -12.33 12.47
CA GLY A 212 -0.81 -11.40 13.57
C GLY A 212 -1.38 -11.89 14.88
N ILE A 213 -0.78 -11.41 15.97
CA ILE A 213 -1.27 -11.54 17.33
C ILE A 213 -1.44 -10.14 17.94
N TYR A 214 -2.55 -9.93 18.62
CA TYR A 214 -3.01 -8.64 19.11
C TYR A 214 -3.33 -8.76 20.59
N PHE A 215 -2.75 -7.88 21.40
CA PHE A 215 -3.01 -7.77 22.83
C PHE A 215 -3.90 -6.55 23.04
N LEU A 216 -5.18 -6.78 23.34
CA LEU A 216 -6.24 -5.76 23.30
C LEU A 216 -6.36 -5.03 24.62
N ARG A 217 -6.63 -3.72 24.56
CA ARG A 217 -6.89 -2.88 25.73
C ARG A 217 -8.31 -3.12 26.26
N ASN A 218 -9.28 -3.12 25.36
CA ASN A 218 -10.68 -3.42 25.64
C ASN A 218 -11.00 -4.84 25.17
N GLU A 219 -11.78 -5.55 25.98
CA GLU A 219 -12.26 -6.89 25.64
C GLU A 219 -13.05 -6.82 24.32
N SER A 220 -12.78 -7.75 23.42
CA SER A 220 -13.52 -7.91 22.15
C SER A 220 -13.39 -6.75 21.14
N ASP A 221 -12.51 -5.77 21.37
CA ASP A 221 -12.26 -4.67 20.43
C ASP A 221 -10.89 -4.81 19.76
N PRO A 222 -10.83 -5.42 18.56
CA PRO A 222 -9.57 -5.60 17.84
C PRO A 222 -9.02 -4.29 17.25
N THR A 223 -9.76 -3.19 17.34
CA THR A 223 -9.33 -1.88 16.85
C THR A 223 -8.53 -1.08 17.90
N ASP A 224 -8.49 -1.54 19.15
CA ASP A 224 -7.75 -0.93 20.27
C ASP A 224 -6.68 -1.88 20.87
N PRO A 225 -5.66 -2.30 20.10
CA PRO A 225 -4.53 -3.06 20.63
C PRO A 225 -3.62 -2.18 21.50
N VAL A 226 -3.08 -2.74 22.59
CA VAL A 226 -1.91 -2.21 23.31
C VAL A 226 -0.63 -2.59 22.58
N VAL A 227 -0.57 -3.82 22.09
CA VAL A 227 0.54 -4.36 21.29
C VAL A 227 -0.04 -5.18 20.16
N ASP A 228 0.52 -5.04 18.95
CA ASP A 228 0.33 -6.03 17.90
C ASP A 228 1.68 -6.48 17.33
N ILE A 229 1.75 -7.76 16.98
CA ILE A 229 2.89 -8.36 16.29
C ILE A 229 2.33 -8.94 15.01
N THR A 230 2.83 -8.49 13.87
CA THR A 230 2.38 -8.91 12.55
C THR A 230 3.53 -9.44 11.73
N ALA A 231 3.22 -10.39 10.85
CA ALA A 231 4.13 -10.91 9.84
C ALA A 231 3.36 -11.11 8.53
N ALA A 232 4.01 -10.80 7.42
CA ALA A 232 3.49 -10.97 6.08
C ALA A 232 4.57 -11.59 5.20
N TYR A 233 4.20 -12.60 4.44
CA TYR A 233 5.04 -13.18 3.40
C TYR A 233 4.33 -13.08 2.06
N THR A 234 4.94 -12.38 1.11
CA THR A 234 4.45 -12.20 -0.25
C THR A 234 5.41 -12.87 -1.23
N GLN A 235 4.86 -13.65 -2.15
CA GLN A 235 5.57 -14.27 -3.25
C GLN A 235 4.98 -13.82 -4.57
N ARG A 236 5.82 -13.41 -5.52
CA ARG A 236 5.44 -13.12 -6.91
C ARG A 236 6.27 -13.98 -7.84
N LEU A 237 5.61 -14.75 -8.69
CA LEU A 237 6.26 -15.62 -9.66
C LEU A 237 6.19 -14.97 -11.04
N ILE A 238 7.31 -14.83 -11.75
CA ILE A 238 7.29 -14.32 -13.12
C ILE A 238 6.99 -15.49 -14.08
N VAL A 239 5.81 -15.46 -14.70
CA VAL A 239 5.38 -16.56 -15.61
C VAL A 239 5.46 -16.12 -17.06
N ILE A 240 5.15 -14.85 -17.35
CA ILE A 240 5.35 -14.25 -18.66
C ILE A 240 6.17 -12.99 -18.46
N ASN A 241 7.27 -12.87 -19.20
CA ASN A 241 8.04 -11.65 -19.34
C ASN A 241 8.47 -11.50 -20.80
N SER A 242 7.87 -10.56 -21.52
CA SER A 242 8.23 -10.27 -22.91
C SER A 242 9.15 -9.05 -23.05
N THR A 243 9.62 -8.49 -21.94
CA THR A 243 10.55 -7.34 -21.96
C THR A 243 12.00 -7.85 -21.94
N ALA A 244 12.96 -7.01 -22.33
CA ALA A 244 14.38 -7.39 -22.28
C ALA A 244 14.97 -7.45 -20.85
N ASP A 245 14.22 -7.04 -19.82
CA ASP A 245 14.72 -7.14 -18.45
C ASP A 245 14.63 -8.58 -17.89
N SER A 246 15.68 -9.00 -17.18
CA SER A 246 15.77 -10.34 -16.58
C SER A 246 15.17 -10.35 -15.17
N GLU A 247 13.91 -9.95 -15.07
CA GLU A 247 13.18 -10.01 -13.81
C GLU A 247 13.08 -11.45 -13.29
N LYS A 248 13.27 -11.63 -11.98
CA LYS A 248 13.19 -12.92 -11.30
C LYS A 248 11.99 -12.95 -10.37
N ASN A 249 11.72 -14.14 -9.84
CA ASN A 249 10.74 -14.31 -8.76
C ASN A 249 11.08 -13.39 -7.59
N THR A 250 10.04 -12.91 -6.92
CA THR A 250 10.16 -12.01 -5.78
C THR A 250 9.63 -12.67 -4.53
N TYR A 251 10.37 -12.50 -3.45
CA TYR A 251 10.06 -12.96 -2.11
C TYR A 251 10.19 -11.77 -1.18
N GLN A 252 9.12 -11.46 -0.46
CA GLN A 252 9.09 -10.37 0.49
C GLN A 252 8.57 -10.89 1.82
N PHE A 253 9.35 -10.69 2.86
CA PHE A 253 8.96 -10.96 4.23
C PHE A 253 8.96 -9.65 5.01
N THR A 254 7.86 -9.32 5.67
CA THR A 254 7.76 -8.15 6.54
C THR A 254 7.27 -8.60 7.89
N SER A 255 7.87 -8.10 8.96
CA SER A 255 7.37 -8.26 10.32
C SER A 255 7.37 -6.92 11.03
N SER A 256 6.41 -6.74 11.95
CA SER A 256 6.36 -5.53 12.77
C SER A 256 5.89 -5.84 14.18
N ILE A 257 6.37 -5.03 15.12
CA ILE A 257 5.89 -4.96 16.49
C ILE A 257 5.45 -3.51 16.70
N ASN A 258 4.17 -3.33 17.02
CA ASN A 258 3.56 -2.03 17.24
C ASN A 258 3.13 -1.92 18.71
N TYR A 259 3.46 -0.79 19.34
CA TYR A 259 3.06 -0.44 20.70
C TYR A 259 2.24 0.84 20.69
N TYR A 260 1.06 0.80 21.31
CA TYR A 260 0.09 1.90 21.33
C TYR A 260 0.04 2.51 22.73
N ILE A 261 0.58 3.72 22.86
CA ILE A 261 0.82 4.37 24.16
C ILE A 261 -0.51 4.75 24.83
N ALA A 262 -1.46 5.27 24.05
CA ALA A 262 -2.76 5.74 24.55
C ALA A 262 -3.88 5.45 23.53
N THR A 263 -5.13 5.57 23.98
CA THR A 263 -6.34 5.39 23.16
C THR A 263 -6.47 6.43 22.04
N ASN A 264 -5.74 7.55 22.13
CA ASN A 264 -5.54 8.54 21.05
C ASN A 264 -4.09 8.48 20.56
N PRO A 265 -3.82 8.41 19.24
CA PRO A 265 -2.98 7.35 18.71
C PRO A 265 -1.55 7.83 18.56
N VAL A 266 -0.79 7.75 19.67
CA VAL A 266 0.66 7.66 19.56
C VAL A 266 1.02 6.18 19.44
N LYS A 267 1.40 5.79 18.23
CA LYS A 267 1.87 4.44 17.91
C LYS A 267 3.38 4.47 17.70
N LEU A 268 4.10 3.62 18.43
CA LEU A 268 5.50 3.32 18.20
C LEU A 268 5.58 1.99 17.45
N SER A 269 6.35 1.94 16.37
CA SER A 269 6.47 0.75 15.53
C SER A 269 7.93 0.43 15.29
N ILE A 270 8.30 -0.83 15.51
CA ILE A 270 9.57 -1.40 15.05
C ILE A 270 9.23 -2.44 14.00
N GLY A 271 9.76 -2.27 12.79
CA GLY A 271 9.49 -3.17 11.67
C GLY A 271 10.77 -3.64 11.00
N GLY A 272 10.75 -4.88 10.53
CA GLY A 272 11.78 -5.46 9.68
C GLY A 272 11.19 -5.89 8.35
N THR A 273 11.86 -5.58 7.25
CA THR A 273 11.50 -6.07 5.92
C THR A 273 12.72 -6.71 5.27
N PHE A 274 12.55 -7.94 4.79
CA PHE A 274 13.46 -8.58 3.86
C PHE A 274 12.80 -8.61 2.48
N LEU A 275 13.52 -8.13 1.47
CA LEU A 275 13.12 -8.25 0.08
C LEU A 275 14.23 -8.98 -0.68
N ASP A 276 13.85 -9.96 -1.48
CA ASP A 276 14.68 -10.54 -2.55
C ASP A 276 13.83 -10.61 -3.81
N GLY A 277 14.01 -9.63 -4.70
CA GLY A 277 13.09 -9.46 -5.81
C GLY A 277 13.07 -8.06 -6.37
N SER A 278 12.17 -7.87 -7.31
CA SER A 278 11.72 -6.55 -7.75
C SER A 278 10.35 -6.29 -7.15
N ASP A 279 10.00 -5.03 -6.96
CA ASP A 279 8.60 -4.67 -6.74
C ASP A 279 8.15 -3.78 -7.90
N PRO A 280 7.62 -4.38 -8.97
CA PRO A 280 7.17 -3.65 -10.14
C PRO A 280 6.05 -2.67 -9.80
N TYR A 281 5.27 -2.97 -8.75
CA TYR A 281 4.22 -2.09 -8.30
C TYR A 281 4.82 -0.75 -7.87
N THR A 282 5.90 -0.74 -7.10
CA THR A 282 6.61 0.51 -6.76
C THR A 282 7.70 0.88 -7.78
N ALA A 283 7.80 0.21 -8.94
CA ALA A 283 8.95 0.29 -9.86
C ALA A 283 10.33 0.13 -9.18
N LEU A 284 10.38 -0.72 -8.15
CA LEU A 284 11.59 -1.12 -7.48
C LEU A 284 12.27 -2.23 -8.28
N LYS A 285 13.50 -2.00 -8.72
CA LYS A 285 14.24 -2.98 -9.52
C LYS A 285 14.65 -4.21 -8.70
N GLN A 286 14.94 -5.31 -9.40
CA GLN A 286 15.44 -6.56 -8.81
C GLN A 286 16.66 -6.30 -7.91
N GLN A 287 16.53 -6.52 -6.61
CA GLN A 287 17.60 -6.39 -5.63
C GLN A 287 17.27 -7.17 -4.35
N GLN A 288 18.25 -7.24 -3.44
CA GLN A 288 18.08 -7.88 -2.16
C GLN A 288 18.47 -6.91 -1.04
N TYR A 289 17.62 -6.73 -0.04
CA TYR A 289 17.97 -5.91 1.12
C TYR A 289 17.20 -6.32 2.37
N PHE A 290 17.76 -5.92 3.52
CA PHE A 290 17.08 -5.87 4.80
C PHE A 290 16.86 -4.41 5.20
N LEU A 291 15.64 -4.07 5.57
CA LEU A 291 15.27 -2.77 6.11
C LEU A 291 14.82 -2.95 7.55
N ILE A 292 15.39 -2.17 8.46
CA ILE A 292 14.88 -2.02 9.82
C ILE A 292 14.33 -0.60 9.93
N SER A 293 13.10 -0.48 10.42
CA SER A 293 12.43 0.81 10.58
C SER A 293 11.98 1.00 12.02
N PHE A 294 12.11 2.24 12.48
CA PHE A 294 11.50 2.72 13.71
C PHE A 294 10.61 3.89 13.32
N ASN A 295 9.31 3.78 13.61
CA ASN A 295 8.33 4.77 13.20
C ASN A 295 7.56 5.26 14.42
N VAL A 296 7.31 6.57 14.47
CA VAL A 296 6.42 7.21 15.45
C VAL A 296 5.27 7.81 14.67
N PHE A 297 4.06 7.40 14.99
CA PHE A 297 2.84 7.91 14.38
C PHE A 297 2.17 8.85 15.38
N LEU A 298 1.83 10.03 14.90
CA LEU A 298 0.99 11.01 15.59
C LEU A 298 -0.25 11.18 14.72
N ASN A 299 -1.39 10.63 15.17
CA ASN A 299 -2.69 10.85 14.54
C ASN A 299 -3.36 12.10 15.10
#